data_AF-A0A968HND9-F1
#
_entry.id   AF-A0A968HND9-F1
#
_cell.length_a   1.000
_cell.length_b   1.000
_cell.length_c   1.000
_cell.angle_alpha   90.00
_cell.angle_beta   90.00
_cell.angle_gamma   90.00
#
_symmetry.space_group_name_H-M   'P 1'
#
loop_
_entity.id
_entity.type
_entity.pdbx_description
1 polymer ?
#
loop_
_entity_poly.entity_id
_entity_poly.type
_entity_poly.pdbx_seq_one_letter_code
_entity_poly.pdbx_strand_id
1 'polypeptide(L)' 'DRETGRKRGFGFVDMESDSAEETAIADLDGAEWMGRQLKVNKAHPRSPKSDQPSW' A
#
# COMPACT_ATOMS: atom_id res chain seq x y z
N ASP A 1 14.88 -1.58 6.88
CA ASP A 1 16.04 -2.28 7.43
C ASP A 1 15.97 -3.74 6.99
N ARG A 2 16.85 -4.14 6.05
CA ARG A 2 16.85 -5.48 5.45
C ARG A 2 17.51 -6.52 6.38
N GLU A 3 18.07 -6.04 7.49
CA GLU A 3 18.83 -6.80 8.48
C GLU A 3 17.97 -7.21 9.69
N THR A 4 16.87 -6.48 9.98
CA THR A 4 15.93 -6.74 11.10
C THR A 4 14.65 -7.46 10.68
N GLY A 5 14.43 -7.71 9.39
CA GLY A 5 13.19 -8.34 8.90
C GLY A 5 11.92 -7.51 9.15
N ARG A 6 12.04 -6.25 9.59
CA ARG A 6 10.90 -5.36 9.83
C ARG A 6 10.14 -5.17 8.53
N LYS A 7 8.96 -5.79 8.43
CA LYS A 7 8.02 -5.55 7.32
C LYS A 7 7.85 -4.05 7.19
N ARG A 8 7.99 -3.57 5.96
CA ARG A 8 8.02 -2.14 5.62
C ARG A 8 6.71 -1.40 5.93
N GLY A 9 5.70 -2.12 6.45
CA GLY A 9 4.43 -1.57 6.88
C GLY A 9 3.44 -1.31 5.75
N PHE A 10 3.64 -1.91 4.57
CA PHE A 10 2.73 -1.82 3.44
C PHE A 10 2.49 -3.20 2.84
N GLY A 11 1.35 -3.34 2.17
CA GLY A 11 0.95 -4.49 1.39
C GLY A 11 0.06 -4.04 0.23
N PHE A 12 -0.16 -4.92 -0.72
CA PHE A 12 -1.14 -4.74 -1.78
C PHE A 12 -2.22 -5.82 -1.59
N VAL A 13 -3.48 -5.43 -1.71
CA VAL A 13 -4.63 -6.34 -1.64
C VAL A 13 -5.34 -6.24 -2.98
N ASP A 14 -5.58 -7.39 -3.58
CA ASP A 14 -6.35 -7.50 -4.81
C ASP A 14 -7.82 -7.69 -4.43
N MET A 15 -8.70 -6.83 -4.95
CA MET A 15 -10.13 -6.83 -4.66
C MET A 15 -10.89 -7.28 -5.91
N GLU A 16 -11.97 -8.03 -5.73
CA GLU A 16 -12.75 -8.59 -6.85
C GLU A 16 -13.52 -7.52 -7.65
N SER A 17 -13.78 -6.35 -7.06
CA SER A 17 -14.56 -5.27 -7.66
C SER A 17 -14.08 -3.89 -7.21
N ASP A 18 -14.16 -2.89 -8.09
CA ASP A 18 -13.83 -1.48 -7.77
C ASP A 18 -14.72 -0.93 -6.65
N SER A 19 -15.99 -1.34 -6.59
CA SER A 19 -16.88 -0.95 -5.49
C SER A 19 -16.41 -1.49 -4.14
N ALA A 20 -15.83 -2.71 -4.11
CA ALA A 20 -15.27 -3.27 -2.90
C ALA A 20 -13.96 -2.57 -2.49
N GLU A 21 -13.17 -2.13 -3.47
CA GLU A 21 -12.01 -1.27 -3.24
C GLU A 21 -12.42 0.05 -2.58
N GLU A 22 -13.41 0.76 -3.13
CA GLU A 22 -13.86 2.05 -2.59
C GLU A 22 -14.40 1.94 -1.17
N THR A 23 -15.22 0.92 -0.89
CA THR A 23 -15.71 0.65 0.48
C THR A 23 -14.55 0.36 1.42
N ALA A 24 -13.61 -0.50 1.03
CA ALA A 24 -12.45 -0.82 1.87
C ALA A 24 -11.57 0.42 2.15
N ILE A 25 -11.41 1.31 1.17
CA ILE A 25 -10.71 2.59 1.37
C ILE A 25 -11.48 3.46 2.36
N ALA A 26 -12.79 3.64 2.19
CA ALA A 26 -13.60 4.51 3.03
C ALA A 26 -13.66 4.04 4.50
N ASP A 27 -13.74 2.72 4.73
CA ASP A 27 -13.85 2.15 6.07
C ASP A 27 -12.49 1.98 6.78
N LEU A 28 -11.40 1.73 6.04
CA LEU A 28 -10.11 1.38 6.63
C LEU A 28 -9.05 2.49 6.53
N ASP A 29 -9.21 3.48 5.65
CA ASP A 29 -8.31 4.62 5.59
C ASP A 29 -8.46 5.48 6.85
N GLY A 30 -7.35 5.67 7.56
CA GLY A 30 -7.33 6.41 8.83
C GLY A 30 -7.75 5.60 10.05
N ALA A 31 -8.13 4.33 9.90
CA ALA A 31 -8.43 3.44 11.01
C ALA A 31 -7.15 3.16 11.85
N GLU A 32 -7.30 3.06 13.17
CA GLU A 32 -6.20 2.69 14.05
C GLU A 32 -6.09 1.17 14.19
N TRP A 33 -4.92 0.63 13.85
CA TRP A 33 -4.62 -0.79 13.94
C TRP A 33 -3.34 -1.02 14.73
N MET A 34 -3.45 -1.72 15.86
CA MET A 34 -2.32 -2.00 16.77
C MET A 34 -1.51 -0.73 17.13
N GLY A 35 -2.20 0.39 17.41
CA GLY A 35 -1.57 1.67 17.74
C GLY A 35 -0.92 2.40 16.57
N ARG A 36 -1.28 2.05 15.32
CA ARG A 36 -0.80 2.69 14.09
C ARG A 36 -1.96 3.05 13.20
N GLN A 37 -1.97 4.26 12.66
CA GLN A 37 -2.92 4.64 11.62
C GLN A 37 -2.63 3.85 10.33
N LEU A 38 -3.67 3.21 9.81
CA LEU A 38 -3.66 2.59 8.49
C LEU A 38 -3.91 3.65 7.41
N LYS A 39 -3.27 3.46 6.26
CA LYS A 39 -3.49 4.26 5.08
C LYS A 39 -3.84 3.33 3.93
N VAL A 40 -5.05 3.46 3.39
CA VAL A 40 -5.62 2.58 2.35
C VAL A 40 -5.99 3.46 1.16
N ASN A 41 -5.40 3.19 -0.01
CA ASN A 41 -5.58 4.01 -1.20
C ASN A 41 -5.57 3.12 -2.44
N LYS A 42 -6.15 3.60 -3.55
CA LYS A 42 -6.10 2.92 -4.84
C LYS A 42 -4.65 2.60 -5.22
N ALA A 43 -4.41 1.34 -5.58
CA ALA A 43 -3.08 0.88 -5.96
C ALA A 43 -2.68 1.54 -7.28
N HIS A 44 -1.63 2.37 -7.25
CA HIS A 44 -1.08 2.93 -8.47
C HIS A 44 -0.07 1.94 -9.07
N PRO A 45 -0.12 1.66 -10.38
CA PRO A 45 0.88 0.82 -11.02
C PRO A 45 2.24 1.43 -10.74
N ARG A 46 3.19 0.60 -10.29
CA ARG A 46 4.57 1.06 -10.15
C ARG A 46 5.03 1.48 -11.54
N SER A 47 5.26 2.78 -11.74
CA SER A 47 5.98 3.25 -12.92
C SER A 47 7.22 2.38 -13.03
N PRO A 48 7.50 1.79 -14.21
CA PRO A 48 8.74 1.06 -14.40
C PRO A 48 9.84 2.01 -13.94
N LYS A 49 10.69 1.55 -13.02
CA LYS A 49 11.94 2.24 -12.73
C LYS A 49 12.63 2.31 -14.08
N SER A 50 12.49 3.43 -14.78
CA SER A 50 13.25 3.71 -15.96
C SER A 50 14.68 3.55 -15.49
N ASP A 51 15.36 2.53 -16.02
CA ASP A 51 16.79 2.40 -16.12
C ASP A 51 17.35 3.75 -16.56
N GLN A 52 17.55 4.65 -15.60
CA GLN A 52 18.29 5.88 -15.81
C GLN A 52 19.73 5.49 -15.48
N PRO A 53 20.58 5.21 -16.48
CA PRO A 53 21.99 4.99 -16.23
C PRO A 53 22.54 6.27 -15.62
N SER A 54 22.97 6.20 -14.36
CA SER A 54 23.82 7.22 -13.76
C SER A 54 25.21 7.09 -14.38
N TRP A 55 25.47 7.88 -15.41
CA TRP A 55 26.83 8.16 -15.86
C TRP A 55 27.08 9.67 -15.77
#